data_AF-V7H3N2-F1
#
_entry.id   AF-V7H3N2-F1
#
_cell.length_a   1.000
_cell.length_b   1.000
_cell.length_c   1.000
_cell.angle_alpha   90.00
_cell.angle_beta   90.00
_cell.angle_gamma   90.00
#
_symmetry.space_group_name_H-M   'P 1'
#
loop_
_entity.id
_entity.type
_entity.pdbx_description
1 polymer ?
#
loop_
_entity_poly.entity_id
_entity_poly.type
_entity_poly.pdbx_seq_one_letter_code
_entity_poly.pdbx_strand_id
1 'polypeptide(L)' 'MNVPTYVCQRLNTYTERGNNWLLGVEYPDGAKTLLGFHRTRKACKTVASFMAGWRCKVEVRDNPIRVDAWRIE' A
#
# COMPACT_ATOMS: atom_id res chain seq x y z
N MET A 1 20.72 3.32 -8.48
CA MET A 1 20.03 3.38 -7.17
C MET A 1 18.80 2.51 -7.27
N ASN A 2 18.70 1.43 -6.50
CA ASN A 2 17.43 0.72 -6.41
C ASN A 2 16.46 1.59 -5.61
N VAL A 3 15.39 2.03 -6.24
CA VAL A 3 14.45 2.99 -5.67
C VAL A 3 13.33 2.22 -4.95
N PRO A 4 12.89 2.66 -3.76
CA PRO A 4 11.72 2.08 -3.12
C PRO A 4 10.50 2.10 -4.05
N THR A 5 9.70 1.05 -3.98
CA THR A 5 8.45 0.92 -4.73
C THR A 5 7.27 1.12 -3.79
N TYR A 6 6.43 2.10 -4.08
CA TYR A 6 5.18 2.32 -3.36
C TYR A 6 4.13 1.37 -3.93
N VAL A 7 3.58 0.50 -3.09
CA VAL A 7 2.65 -0.54 -3.48
C VAL A 7 1.26 -0.21 -2.93
N CYS A 8 0.31 -0.03 -3.84
CA CYS A 8 -1.11 -0.02 -3.54
C CYS A 8 -1.69 -1.41 -3.74
N GLN A 9 -2.12 -2.02 -2.65
CA GLN A 9 -2.48 -3.43 -2.59
C GLN A 9 -3.92 -3.57 -2.13
N ARG A 10 -4.76 -4.24 -2.93
CA ARG A 10 -6.14 -4.52 -2.54
C ARG A 10 -6.18 -5.54 -1.40
N LEU A 11 -7.08 -5.32 -0.45
CA LEU A 11 -7.35 -6.25 0.64
C LEU A 11 -8.46 -7.23 0.23
N ASN A 12 -8.41 -8.43 0.79
CA ASN A 12 -9.48 -9.40 0.62
C ASN A 12 -10.71 -9.04 1.49
N THR A 13 -10.46 -8.40 2.62
CA THR A 13 -11.47 -7.99 3.58
C THR A 13 -11.32 -6.52 3.90
N TYR A 14 -12.44 -5.85 4.14
CA TYR A 14 -12.43 -4.49 4.65
C TYR A 14 -11.82 -4.46 6.05
N THR A 15 -11.05 -3.43 6.35
CA THR A 15 -10.66 -3.13 7.74
C THR A 15 -11.89 -2.68 8.54
N GLU A 16 -11.79 -2.62 9.86
CA GLU A 16 -12.88 -2.15 10.75
C GLU A 16 -13.39 -0.75 10.40
N ARG A 17 -12.52 0.08 9.81
CA ARG A 17 -12.85 1.44 9.35
C ARG A 17 -13.37 1.49 7.90
N GLY A 18 -13.61 0.34 7.29
CA GLY A 18 -14.12 0.23 5.91
C GLY A 18 -13.08 0.51 4.82
N ASN A 19 -11.79 0.35 5.11
CA ASN A 19 -10.72 0.48 4.10
C ASN A 19 -10.52 -0.84 3.34
N ASN A 20 -10.19 -0.78 2.06
CA ASN A 20 -9.98 -1.97 1.20
C ASN A 20 -8.67 -1.93 0.40
N TRP A 21 -7.85 -0.90 0.65
CA TRP A 21 -6.58 -0.71 -0.01
C TRP A 21 -5.52 -0.44 1.04
N LEU A 22 -4.44 -1.20 0.98
CA LEU A 22 -3.24 -1.00 1.77
C LEU A 22 -2.23 -0.22 0.93
N LEU A 23 -1.59 0.76 1.54
CA LEU A 23 -0.43 1.44 0.99
C LEU A 23 0.80 1.01 1.79
N GLY A 24 1.80 0.50 1.08
CA GLY A 24 3.09 0.17 1.67
C GLY A 24 4.25 0.59 0.78
N VAL A 25 5.45 0.48 1.31
CA VAL A 25 6.71 0.63 0.58
C VAL A 25 7.45 -0.68 0.60
N GLU A 26 7.85 -1.15 -0.56
CA GLU A 26 8.79 -2.26 -0.72
C GLU A 26 10.16 -1.68 -1.07
N TYR A 27 11.14 -1.96 -0.21
CA TYR A 27 12.51 -1.53 -0.37
C TYR A 27 13.33 -2.61 -1.09
N PRO A 28 14.47 -2.24 -1.70
CA PRO A 28 15.29 -3.18 -2.48
C PRO A 28 15.93 -4.31 -1.67
N ASP A 29 16.10 -4.09 -0.37
CA ASP A 29 16.58 -5.06 0.61
C ASP A 29 15.49 -6.08 1.03
N GLY A 30 14.27 -5.95 0.47
CA GLY A 30 13.13 -6.78 0.82
C GLY A 30 12.34 -6.29 2.02
N ALA A 31 12.76 -5.19 2.67
CA ALA A 31 12.01 -4.61 3.77
C ALA A 31 10.66 -4.06 3.27
N LYS A 32 9.62 -4.23 4.09
CA LYS A 32 8.27 -3.75 3.79
C LYS A 32 7.78 -2.88 4.93
N THR A 33 7.35 -1.66 4.59
CA THR A 33 6.77 -0.73 5.56
C THR A 33 5.31 -0.47 5.21
N LEU A 34 4.41 -0.66 6.19
CA LEU A 34 3.02 -0.26 6.07
C LEU A 34 2.92 1.25 6.29
N LEU A 35 2.36 1.97 5.30
CA LEU A 35 2.14 3.41 5.41
C LEU A 35 0.71 3.75 5.81
N GLY A 36 -0.26 2.91 5.45
CA GLY A 36 -1.64 3.08 5.88
C GLY A 36 -2.67 2.34 5.04
N PHE A 37 -3.93 2.69 5.28
CA PHE A 37 -5.09 2.08 4.63
C PHE A 37 -6.00 3.15 4.02
N HIS A 38 -6.61 2.81 2.89
CA HIS A 38 -7.47 3.68 2.12
C HIS A 38 -8.75 2.97 1.67
N ARG A 39 -9.82 3.74 1.55
CA ARG A 39 -11.13 3.25 1.11
C ARG A 39 -11.18 2.91 -0.38
N THR A 40 -10.43 3.63 -1.20
CA THR A 40 -10.46 3.49 -2.67
C THR A 40 -9.07 3.38 -3.28
N ARG A 41 -9.00 2.72 -4.44
CA ARG A 41 -7.80 2.62 -5.29
C ARG A 41 -7.24 3.99 -5.63
N LYS A 42 -8.12 4.94 -5.97
CA LYS A 42 -7.75 6.30 -6.36
C LYS A 42 -7.05 7.04 -5.22
N ALA A 43 -7.61 7.00 -4.01
CA ALA A 43 -6.99 7.61 -2.84
C ALA A 43 -5.62 7.01 -2.56
N CYS A 44 -5.50 5.67 -2.57
CA CYS A 44 -4.21 5.00 -2.41
C CYS A 44 -3.19 5.47 -3.45
N LYS A 45 -3.57 5.45 -4.74
CA LYS A 45 -2.68 5.83 -5.84
C LYS A 45 -2.25 7.29 -5.74
N THR A 46 -3.17 8.20 -5.43
CA THR A 46 -2.86 9.63 -5.25
C THR A 46 -1.83 9.84 -4.16
N VAL A 47 -2.03 9.21 -3.00
CA VAL A 47 -1.10 9.32 -1.86
C VAL A 47 0.25 8.67 -2.19
N ALA A 48 0.25 7.51 -2.87
CA ALA A 48 1.47 6.86 -3.35
C ALA A 48 2.25 7.74 -4.33
N SER A 49 1.59 8.35 -5.31
CA SER A 49 2.21 9.27 -6.27
C SER A 49 2.73 10.54 -5.61
N PHE A 50 2.04 11.06 -4.61
CA PHE A 50 2.50 12.21 -3.82
C PHE A 50 3.77 11.88 -3.04
N MET A 51 3.82 10.75 -2.34
CA MET A 51 5.02 10.32 -1.59
C MET A 51 6.17 9.88 -2.48
N ALA A 52 5.88 9.27 -3.63
CA ALA A 52 6.89 8.81 -4.58
C ALA A 52 7.72 9.94 -5.21
N GLY A 53 7.13 11.13 -5.35
CA GLY A 53 7.72 12.23 -6.10
C GLY A 53 8.05 11.81 -7.54
N TRP A 54 9.06 12.45 -8.14
CA TRP A 54 9.46 12.19 -9.54
C TRP A 54 10.32 10.94 -9.76
N ARG A 55 10.88 10.34 -8.71
CA ARG A 55 11.91 9.28 -8.85
C ARG A 55 11.44 7.89 -8.41
N CYS A 56 10.35 7.76 -7.66
CA CYS A 56 9.93 6.45 -7.13
C CYS A 56 8.87 5.77 -7.99
N LYS A 57 8.88 4.44 -7.96
CA LYS A 57 7.95 3.58 -8.71
C LYS A 57 6.67 3.40 -7.89
N VAL A 58 5.51 3.56 -8.53
CA VAL A 58 4.21 3.24 -7.94
C VAL A 58 3.66 2.00 -8.62
N GLU A 59 3.33 0.97 -7.85
CA GLU A 59 2.74 -0.27 -8.31
C GLU A 59 1.34 -0.44 -7.73
N VAL A 60 0.40 -0.91 -8.55
CA VAL A 60 -0.95 -1.22 -8.09
C VAL A 60 -1.21 -2.71 -8.30
N ARG A 61 -1.44 -3.42 -7.20
CA ARG A 61 -1.73 -4.85 -7.16
C ARG A 61 -3.20 -5.04 -6.78
N ASP A 62 -4.00 -5.49 -7.74
CA ASP A 62 -5.44 -5.73 -7.54
C ASP A 62 -5.72 -7.12 -6.95
N ASN A 63 -4.75 -8.04 -6.98
CA ASN A 63 -4.87 -9.38 -6.39
C ASN A 63 -5.08 -9.25 -4.88
N PRO A 64 -6.26 -9.57 -4.33
CA PRO A 64 -6.57 -9.29 -2.94
C PRO A 64 -5.70 -10.14 -2.00
N ILE A 65 -5.11 -9.49 -0.99
CA ILE A 65 -4.34 -10.18 0.06
C ILE A 65 -5.07 -10.12 1.39
N ARG A 66 -4.83 -11.14 2.23
CA ARG A 66 -5.24 -11.13 3.64
C ARG A 66 -4.10 -10.53 4.45
N VAL A 67 -4.39 -9.48 5.21
CA VAL A 67 -3.42 -8.83 6.09
C VAL A 67 -4.08 -8.73 7.45
N ASP A 68 -3.68 -9.53 8.41
CA ASP A 68 -4.26 -9.45 9.75
C ASP A 68 -3.62 -8.33 10.60
N ALA A 69 -2.72 -7.51 10.02
CA ALA A 69 -1.95 -6.49 10.73
C ALA A 69 -2.77 -5.33 11.34
N TRP A 70 -4.08 -5.24 11.05
CA TRP A 70 -5.00 -4.30 11.73
C TRP A 70 -5.73 -4.91 12.93
N ARG A 71 -5.63 -6.22 13.16
CA ARG A 71 -6.10 -6.87 14.39
C ARG A 71 -4.95 -6.87 15.38
N ILE A 72 -4.93 -5.86 16.24
CA ILE A 72 -4.16 -5.95 17.48
C ILE A 72 -5.01 -6.84 18.40
N GLU A 73 -4.51 -8.04 18.74
CA GLU A 73 -5.07 -8.85 19.85
C GLU A 73 -4.75 -8.18 21.20
#